data_AF-A0A453RHN9-F1
#
_entry.id   AF-A0A453RHN9-F1
#
_cell.length_a   1.000
_cell.length_b   1.000
_cell.length_c   1.000
_cell.angle_alpha   90.00
_cell.angle_beta   90.00
_cell.angle_gamma   90.00
#
_symmetry.space_group_name_H-M   'P 1'
#
loop_
_entity.id
_entity.type
_entity.pdbx_description
1 polymer ?
#
loop_
_entity_poly.entity_id
_entity_poly.type
_entity_poly.pdbx_seq_one_letter_code
_entity_poly.pdbx_strand_id
1 'polypeptide(L)'
;VSSPPAARFGGWLCLPATPHHSKNAAPGGKDPFAKFGDDYHTLEQVTDALSHNGLESSNLIVGIDFTKSNEWTGKLSFNNRSLHAIGNTPNPYEQAISIIGRTLARFDEDNLIPCFGFVDATTHDQKVFSFYPENEPCDGFEQALGRYREIVPQLRLAG
;
A
#
# COMPACT_ATOMS: atom_id res chain seq x y z
N VAL A 1 -8.47 16.06 31.32
CA VAL A 1 -7.29 16.02 30.44
C VAL A 1 -7.82 16.12 29.02
N SER A 2 -7.55 17.24 28.34
CA SER A 2 -8.19 17.61 27.09
C SER A 2 -7.74 16.68 25.95
N SER A 3 -8.69 16.06 25.26
CA SER A 3 -8.43 15.24 24.07
C SER A 3 -7.95 16.13 22.91
N PRO A 4 -7.02 15.66 22.06
CA PRO A 4 -6.58 16.42 20.90
C PRO A 4 -7.72 16.55 19.86
N PRO A 5 -7.75 17.63 19.06
CA PRO A 5 -8.75 17.80 18.02
C PRO A 5 -8.55 16.80 16.87
N ALA A 6 -9.66 16.33 16.30
CA ALA A 6 -9.67 15.44 15.14
C ALA A 6 -9.04 16.12 13.91
N ALA A 7 -8.09 15.45 13.25
CA ALA A 7 -7.52 15.90 11.99
C ALA A 7 -8.42 15.49 10.82
N ARG A 8 -8.78 16.44 9.96
CA ARG A 8 -9.49 16.20 8.69
C ARG A 8 -8.47 16.05 7.57
N PHE A 9 -8.51 14.91 6.88
CA PHE A 9 -7.89 14.73 5.57
C PHE A 9 -8.98 14.42 4.54
N GLY A 10 -9.03 15.19 3.44
CA GLY A 10 -9.77 14.82 2.23
C GLY A 10 -11.26 14.48 2.39
N GLY A 11 -11.99 15.10 3.33
CA GLY A 11 -13.43 14.87 3.49
C GLY A 11 -13.81 13.65 4.34
N TRP A 12 -12.85 12.88 4.84
CA TRP A 12 -13.10 11.75 5.75
C TRP A 12 -12.81 12.20 7.19
N LEU A 13 -13.78 12.01 8.08
CA LEU A 13 -13.66 12.33 9.50
C LEU A 13 -13.14 11.09 10.24
N CYS A 14 -11.88 11.11 10.65
CA CYS A 14 -11.34 10.09 11.55
C CYS A 14 -11.79 10.44 12.98
N LEU A 15 -12.80 9.73 13.50
CA LEU A 15 -13.29 9.93 14.86
C LEU A 15 -12.32 9.27 15.86
N PRO A 16 -11.96 9.93 16.97
CA PRO A 16 -11.19 9.29 18.03
C PRO A 16 -12.02 8.18 18.68
N ALA A 17 -11.42 7.01 18.88
CA ALA A 17 -12.04 5.90 19.58
C ALA A 17 -12.41 6.32 21.01
N THR A 18 -13.70 6.32 21.33
CA THR A 18 -14.17 6.51 22.69
C THR A 18 -14.00 5.21 23.48
N PRO A 19 -13.40 5.23 24.68
CA PRO A 19 -13.36 4.05 25.52
C PRO A 19 -14.74 3.87 26.16
N HIS A 20 -15.61 3.07 25.53
CA HIS A 20 -16.86 2.63 26.15
C HIS A 20 -16.58 1.48 27.10
N HIS A 21 -16.64 1.77 28.39
CA HIS A 21 -16.89 0.76 29.42
C HIS A 21 -18.34 0.27 29.27
N SER A 22 -18.53 -0.99 28.86
CA SER A 22 -19.82 -1.67 28.99
C SER A 22 -19.62 -3.15 29.31
N LYS A 23 -20.17 -3.52 30.48
CA LYS A 23 -20.33 -4.89 30.96
C LYS A 23 -21.46 -5.57 30.17
N ASN A 24 -21.19 -6.78 29.67
CA ASN A 24 -22.06 -7.95 29.58
C ASN A 24 -21.77 -8.73 28.28
N ALA A 25 -21.31 -9.96 28.47
CA ALA A 25 -21.00 -10.93 27.43
C ALA A 25 -22.28 -11.49 26.79
N ALA A 26 -22.29 -11.56 25.47
CA ALA A 26 -23.12 -12.47 24.68
C ALA A 26 -22.17 -13.32 23.81
N PRO A 27 -22.28 -14.66 23.78
CA PRO A 27 -21.38 -15.49 23.00
C PRO A 27 -21.90 -15.56 21.56
N GLY A 28 -21.14 -15.02 20.61
CA GLY A 28 -21.49 -15.12 19.19
C GLY A 28 -20.94 -14.03 18.26
N GLY A 29 -20.14 -13.09 18.76
CA GLY A 29 -19.43 -12.14 17.90
C GLY A 29 -18.22 -12.80 17.25
N LYS A 30 -18.22 -12.97 15.92
CA LYS A 30 -17.00 -13.22 15.16
C LYS A 30 -16.05 -12.06 15.45
N ASP A 31 -14.86 -12.38 15.94
CA ASP A 31 -13.80 -11.40 16.18
C ASP A 31 -13.53 -10.65 14.86
N PRO A 32 -13.70 -9.32 14.79
CA PRO A 32 -13.39 -8.54 13.60
C PRO A 32 -11.88 -8.54 13.27
N PHE A 33 -11.06 -9.08 14.17
CA PHE A 33 -9.63 -9.32 14.00
C PHE A 33 -9.27 -10.81 13.99
N ALA A 34 -10.26 -11.70 13.80
CA ALA A 34 -9.98 -13.10 13.54
C ALA A 34 -8.94 -13.17 12.42
N LYS A 35 -7.73 -13.63 12.76
CA LYS A 35 -6.69 -13.92 11.79
C LYS A 35 -7.35 -14.69 10.65
N PHE A 36 -7.29 -14.14 9.44
CA PHE A 36 -7.56 -14.94 8.25
C PHE A 36 -6.67 -16.18 8.38
N GLY A 37 -7.26 -17.37 8.33
CA GLY A 37 -6.48 -18.61 8.31
C GLY A 37 -5.48 -18.52 7.15
N ASP A 38 -4.28 -19.04 7.34
CA ASP A 38 -3.31 -19.23 6.24
C ASP A 38 -3.79 -20.39 5.35
N ASP A 39 -5.00 -20.26 4.79
CA ASP A 39 -5.72 -21.28 4.02
C ASP A 39 -5.31 -21.27 2.54
N TYR A 40 -4.44 -20.32 2.14
CA TYR A 40 -3.95 -20.13 0.78
C TYR A 40 -2.43 -20.28 0.74
N HIS A 41 -1.96 -21.19 -0.11
CA HIS A 41 -0.53 -21.54 -0.25
C HIS A 41 0.07 -21.10 -1.59
N THR A 42 -0.75 -20.57 -2.50
CA THR A 42 -0.32 -20.07 -3.81
C THR A 42 -1.05 -18.77 -4.16
N LEU A 43 -0.46 -17.95 -5.03
CA LEU A 43 -1.11 -16.73 -5.51
C LEU A 43 -2.40 -17.04 -6.27
N GLU A 44 -2.41 -18.13 -7.03
CA GLU A 44 -3.57 -18.57 -7.81
C GLU A 44 -4.77 -18.90 -6.92
N GLN A 45 -4.53 -19.56 -5.78
CA GLN A 45 -5.57 -19.79 -4.77
C GLN A 45 -6.12 -18.49 -4.17
N VAL A 46 -5.27 -17.47 -3.94
CA VAL A 46 -5.72 -16.15 -3.46
C VAL A 46 -6.60 -15.49 -4.52
N THR A 47 -6.12 -15.47 -5.75
CA THR A 47 -6.82 -14.87 -6.89
C THR A 47 -8.17 -15.54 -7.12
N ASP A 48 -8.25 -16.87 -7.06
CA ASP A 48 -9.51 -17.59 -7.17
C ASP A 48 -10.44 -17.35 -5.99
N ALA A 49 -9.92 -17.31 -4.77
CA ALA A 49 -10.75 -16.97 -3.61
C ALA A 49 -11.36 -15.58 -3.73
N LEU A 50 -10.61 -14.58 -4.22
CA LEU A 50 -11.15 -13.23 -4.46
C LEU A 50 -12.30 -13.25 -5.47
N SER A 51 -12.14 -13.98 -6.58
CA SER A 51 -13.20 -14.13 -7.58
C SER A 51 -14.44 -14.83 -7.02
N HIS A 52 -14.27 -15.94 -6.29
CA HIS A 52 -15.39 -16.67 -5.66
C HIS A 52 -16.14 -15.85 -4.60
N ASN A 53 -15.48 -14.87 -3.97
CA ASN A 53 -16.09 -13.95 -3.01
C ASN A 53 -16.71 -12.71 -3.67
N GLY A 54 -16.82 -12.68 -5.00
CA GLY A 54 -17.54 -11.64 -5.73
C GLY A 54 -16.69 -10.42 -6.11
N LEU A 55 -15.35 -10.52 -6.07
CA LEU A 55 -14.51 -9.54 -6.75
C LEU A 55 -14.56 -9.85 -8.25
N GLU A 56 -15.49 -9.20 -8.96
CA GLU A 56 -15.67 -9.36 -10.40
C GLU A 56 -14.91 -8.28 -11.19
N SER A 57 -14.89 -7.06 -10.65
CA SER A 57 -14.42 -5.86 -11.32
C SER A 57 -14.00 -4.80 -10.30
N SER A 58 -12.92 -4.06 -10.58
CA SER A 58 -12.38 -3.01 -9.72
C SER A 58 -11.50 -2.06 -10.53
N ASN A 59 -11.18 -0.91 -9.96
CA ASN A 59 -10.05 -0.09 -10.42
C ASN A 59 -9.03 0.01 -9.29
N LEU A 60 -7.76 -0.12 -9.64
CA LEU A 60 -6.66 -0.15 -8.69
C LEU A 60 -5.85 1.14 -8.73
N ILE A 61 -5.47 1.63 -7.55
CA ILE A 61 -4.55 2.77 -7.39
C ILE A 61 -3.37 2.30 -6.55
N VAL A 62 -2.15 2.69 -6.94
CA VAL A 62 -0.92 2.38 -6.20
C VAL A 62 -0.34 3.66 -5.60
N GLY A 63 -0.13 3.64 -4.28
CA GLY A 63 0.59 4.67 -3.55
C GLY A 63 1.86 4.09 -2.92
N ILE A 64 3.01 4.71 -3.19
CA ILE A 64 4.31 4.26 -2.69
C ILE A 64 4.91 5.29 -1.72
N ASP A 65 5.27 4.81 -0.54
CA ASP A 65 6.01 5.56 0.47
C ASP A 65 7.46 5.73 0.02
N PHE A 66 7.90 6.97 -0.20
CA PHE A 66 9.29 7.34 -0.47
C PHE A 66 9.88 8.21 0.67
N THR A 67 9.40 8.03 1.90
CA THR A 67 9.97 8.69 3.08
C THR A 67 11.37 8.16 3.39
N LYS A 68 12.22 9.00 3.99
CA LYS A 68 13.59 8.62 4.35
C LYS A 68 13.67 7.45 5.33
N SER A 69 12.62 7.19 6.11
CA SER A 69 12.62 6.07 7.06
C SER A 69 12.92 4.72 6.43
N ASN A 70 12.61 4.56 5.14
CA ASN A 70 12.94 3.40 4.33
C ASN A 70 14.45 3.11 4.25
N GLU A 71 15.34 4.08 4.54
CA GLU A 71 16.78 3.87 4.57
C GLU A 71 17.24 2.92 5.68
N TRP A 72 16.55 2.90 6.83
CA TRP A 72 16.96 2.12 8.01
C TRP A 72 15.96 1.06 8.46
N THR A 73 14.71 1.10 8.01
CA THR A 73 13.69 0.09 8.40
C THR A 73 13.98 -1.29 7.83
N GLY A 74 14.81 -1.40 6.79
CA GLY A 74 15.35 -2.66 6.28
C GLY A 74 16.48 -3.29 7.14
N LYS A 75 16.82 -2.70 8.30
CA LYS A 75 17.87 -3.18 9.20
C LYS A 75 17.79 -4.68 9.50
N LEU A 76 16.60 -5.16 9.84
CA LEU A 76 16.37 -6.56 10.19
C LEU A 76 15.80 -7.40 9.04
N SER A 77 14.97 -6.79 8.20
CA SER A 77 14.18 -7.50 7.17
C SER A 77 14.83 -7.53 5.79
N PHE A 78 15.82 -6.67 5.54
CA PHE A 78 16.41 -6.51 4.22
C PHE A 78 17.93 -6.33 4.26
N ASN A 79 18.60 -7.10 5.14
CA ASN A 79 20.05 -7.17 5.26
C ASN A 79 20.71 -5.80 5.48
N ASN A 80 20.11 -4.96 6.32
CA ASN A 80 20.61 -3.62 6.61
C ASN A 80 20.76 -2.73 5.36
N ARG A 81 19.88 -2.92 4.38
CA ARG A 81 19.76 -2.06 3.19
C ARG A 81 18.47 -1.25 3.26
N SER A 82 18.45 -0.13 2.53
CA SER A 82 17.22 0.61 2.26
C SER A 82 16.17 -0.29 1.64
N LEU A 83 14.91 -0.13 2.05
CA LEU A 83 13.77 -0.83 1.46
C LEU A 83 13.55 -0.46 -0.02
N HIS A 84 14.12 0.64 -0.50
CA HIS A 84 14.13 1.03 -1.91
C HIS A 84 15.41 0.64 -2.67
N ALA A 85 16.34 -0.12 -2.08
CA ALA A 85 17.61 -0.41 -2.75
C ALA A 85 17.38 -1.16 -4.08
N ILE A 86 17.78 -0.56 -5.20
CA ILE A 86 17.71 -1.18 -6.53
C ILE A 86 18.93 -2.07 -6.75
N GLY A 87 18.70 -3.30 -7.24
CA GLY A 87 19.78 -4.23 -7.56
C GLY A 87 19.28 -5.50 -8.25
N ASN A 88 20.07 -6.57 -8.12
CA ASN A 88 19.77 -7.88 -8.72
C ASN A 88 18.64 -8.62 -8.01
N THR A 89 18.46 -8.37 -6.70
CA THR A 89 17.39 -8.97 -5.91
C THR A 89 16.30 -7.93 -5.70
N PRO A 90 15.03 -8.26 -6.00
CA PRO A 90 13.91 -7.35 -5.76
C PRO A 90 13.84 -6.89 -4.31
N ASN A 91 13.73 -5.59 -4.09
CA ASN A 91 13.46 -5.04 -2.77
C ASN A 91 11.99 -5.27 -2.36
N PRO A 92 11.63 -5.06 -1.07
CA PRO A 92 10.28 -5.36 -0.60
C PRO A 92 9.15 -4.63 -1.36
N TYR A 93 9.37 -3.41 -1.85
CA TYR A 93 8.38 -2.74 -2.70
C TYR A 93 8.23 -3.41 -4.07
N GLU A 94 9.35 -3.82 -4.70
CA GLU A 94 9.30 -4.55 -5.98
C GLU A 94 8.57 -5.88 -5.84
N GLN A 95 8.80 -6.58 -4.73
CA GLN A 95 8.09 -7.83 -4.41
C GLN A 95 6.59 -7.57 -4.22
N ALA A 96 6.22 -6.52 -3.47
CA ALA A 96 4.83 -6.17 -3.23
C ALA A 96 4.10 -5.79 -4.53
N ILE A 97 4.66 -4.90 -5.34
CA ILE A 97 4.10 -4.51 -6.65
C ILE A 97 3.90 -5.76 -7.53
N SER A 98 4.90 -6.65 -7.57
CA SER A 98 4.83 -7.89 -8.37
C SER A 98 3.75 -8.85 -7.88
N ILE A 99 3.62 -9.03 -6.56
CA ILE A 99 2.61 -9.91 -5.95
C ILE A 99 1.22 -9.35 -6.22
N ILE A 100 1.01 -8.05 -5.98
CA ILE A 100 -0.26 -7.36 -6.22
C ILE A 100 -0.64 -7.48 -7.71
N GLY A 101 0.29 -7.23 -8.63
CA GLY A 101 0.02 -7.36 -10.06
C GLY A 101 -0.38 -8.78 -10.46
N ARG A 102 0.29 -9.80 -9.92
CA ARG A 102 -0.05 -11.20 -10.20
C ARG A 102 -1.38 -11.63 -9.60
N THR A 103 -1.82 -11.02 -8.49
CA THR A 103 -3.04 -11.42 -7.81
C THR A 103 -4.26 -10.63 -8.23
N LEU A 104 -4.12 -9.32 -8.43
CA LEU A 104 -5.23 -8.37 -8.58
C LEU A 104 -5.42 -7.85 -10.00
N ALA A 105 -4.41 -7.89 -10.88
CA ALA A 105 -4.52 -7.25 -12.21
C ALA A 105 -5.68 -7.82 -13.06
N ARG A 106 -6.05 -9.10 -12.88
CA ARG A 106 -7.18 -9.70 -13.62
C ARG A 106 -8.55 -9.10 -13.27
N PHE A 107 -8.63 -8.37 -12.16
CA PHE A 107 -9.85 -7.73 -11.69
C PHE A 107 -9.87 -6.23 -11.97
N ASP A 108 -8.83 -5.69 -12.61
CA ASP A 108 -8.80 -4.28 -12.98
C ASP A 108 -9.54 -4.08 -14.31
N GLU A 109 -10.44 -3.08 -14.36
CA GLU A 109 -11.37 -2.89 -15.48
C GLU A 109 -10.68 -2.51 -16.79
N ASP A 110 -9.62 -1.71 -16.71
CA ASP A 110 -8.97 -1.10 -17.86
C ASP A 110 -7.47 -1.38 -17.93
N ASN A 111 -6.91 -2.04 -16.91
CA ASN A 111 -5.47 -2.23 -16.70
C ASN A 111 -4.70 -0.90 -16.60
N LEU A 112 -5.39 0.21 -16.31
CA LEU A 112 -4.79 1.52 -16.14
C LEU A 112 -4.61 1.78 -14.64
N ILE A 113 -3.35 1.80 -14.20
CA ILE A 113 -2.99 1.86 -12.78
C ILE A 113 -2.43 3.26 -12.46
N PRO A 114 -3.24 4.20 -11.95
CA PRO A 114 -2.74 5.42 -11.35
C PRO A 114 -1.71 5.11 -10.25
N CYS A 115 -0.48 5.60 -10.44
CA CYS A 115 0.64 5.34 -9.55
C CYS A 115 1.21 6.65 -9.00
N PHE A 116 1.30 6.73 -7.67
CA PHE A 116 1.73 7.92 -6.96
C PHE A 116 2.82 7.59 -5.94
N GLY A 117 3.76 8.52 -5.75
CA GLY A 117 4.71 8.50 -4.64
C GLY A 117 4.38 9.58 -3.63
N PHE A 118 4.56 9.30 -2.33
CA PHE A 118 4.52 10.31 -1.28
C PHE A 118 5.86 10.40 -0.55
N VAL A 119 6.25 11.61 -0.18
CA VAL A 119 7.50 11.93 0.51
C VAL A 119 7.21 12.56 1.87
N ASP A 120 8.24 12.73 2.70
CA ASP A 120 8.09 13.38 4.01
C ASP A 120 7.55 14.82 3.86
N ALA A 121 6.63 15.19 4.75
CA ALA A 121 6.05 16.53 4.91
C ALA A 121 7.10 17.65 5.09
N THR A 122 8.33 17.31 5.47
CA THR A 122 9.44 18.29 5.55
C THR A 122 9.94 18.78 4.18
N THR A 123 9.56 18.13 3.06
CA THR A 123 10.11 18.40 1.72
C THR A 123 9.25 19.27 0.79
N HIS A 124 8.52 20.23 1.37
CA HIS A 124 7.66 21.23 0.70
C HIS A 124 6.36 20.66 0.11
N ASP A 125 5.23 21.07 0.70
CA ASP A 125 3.86 21.36 0.22
C ASP A 125 3.15 20.50 -0.86
N GLN A 126 3.83 19.59 -1.57
CA GLN A 126 3.23 18.60 -2.47
C GLN A 126 3.25 17.22 -1.81
N LYS A 127 2.09 16.80 -1.31
CA LYS A 127 1.93 15.56 -0.51
C LYS A 127 2.09 14.28 -1.32
N VAL A 128 2.00 14.37 -2.65
CA VAL A 128 2.08 13.25 -3.60
C VAL A 128 2.63 13.74 -4.94
N PHE A 129 3.36 12.87 -5.66
CA PHE A 129 3.73 13.06 -7.06
C PHE A 129 3.28 11.86 -7.89
N SER A 130 2.94 12.09 -9.16
CA SER A 130 2.52 11.04 -10.09
C SER A 130 3.72 10.42 -10.79
N PHE A 131 3.64 9.13 -11.12
CA PHE A 131 4.73 8.41 -11.79
C PHE A 131 5.04 8.96 -13.19
N TYR A 132 4.01 9.39 -13.91
CA TYR A 132 4.11 10.06 -15.20
C TYR A 132 3.57 11.50 -15.13
N PRO A 133 4.05 12.40 -16.00
CA PRO A 133 3.49 13.74 -16.16
C PRO A 133 1.98 13.70 -16.45
N GLU A 134 1.28 14.80 -16.16
CA GLU A 134 -0.17 14.95 -16.42
C GLU A 134 -1.06 13.86 -15.79
N ASN A 135 -0.57 13.16 -14.77
CA ASN A 135 -1.26 12.04 -14.10
C ASN A 135 -1.59 10.87 -15.03
N GLU A 136 -0.78 10.62 -16.06
CA GLU A 136 -0.95 9.43 -16.90
C GLU A 136 -0.82 8.14 -16.05
N PRO A 137 -1.80 7.22 -16.14
CA PRO A 137 -1.74 5.95 -15.44
C PRO A 137 -0.70 5.02 -16.06
N CYS A 138 -0.22 4.06 -15.28
CA CYS A 138 0.61 2.98 -15.83
C CYS A 138 -0.25 1.97 -16.59
N ASP A 139 0.22 1.48 -17.74
CA ASP A 139 -0.30 0.30 -18.43
C ASP A 139 0.11 -0.97 -17.67
N GLY A 140 -0.72 -1.33 -16.69
CA GLY A 140 -0.53 -2.47 -15.81
C GLY A 140 0.60 -2.35 -14.78
N PHE A 141 0.68 -3.38 -13.94
CA PHE A 141 1.69 -3.47 -12.87
C PHE A 141 3.11 -3.68 -13.39
N GLU A 142 3.28 -4.19 -14.61
CA GLU A 142 4.59 -4.32 -15.24
C GLU A 142 5.21 -2.95 -15.52
N GLN A 143 4.42 -2.02 -16.08
CA GLN A 143 4.88 -0.65 -16.31
C GLN A 143 5.04 0.10 -14.98
N ALA A 144 4.15 -0.11 -14.00
CA ALA A 144 4.30 0.45 -12.67
C ALA A 144 5.62 0.04 -12.00
N LEU A 145 5.98 -1.26 -12.07
CA LEU A 145 7.25 -1.77 -11.55
C LEU A 145 8.46 -1.20 -12.29
N GLY A 146 8.41 -1.16 -13.63
CA GLY A 146 9.46 -0.56 -14.44
C GLY A 146 9.69 0.91 -14.07
N ARG A 147 8.59 1.68 -13.98
CA ARG A 147 8.63 3.10 -13.66
C ARG A 147 9.10 3.36 -12.23
N TYR A 148 8.72 2.53 -11.26
CA TYR A 148 9.27 2.57 -9.90
C TYR A 148 10.81 2.46 -9.91
N ARG A 149 11.37 1.50 -10.67
CA ARG A 149 12.83 1.31 -10.76
C ARG A 149 13.55 2.50 -11.41
N GLU A 150 12.88 3.24 -12.30
CA GLU A 150 13.41 4.47 -12.91
C GLU A 150 13.39 5.67 -11.96
N ILE A 151 12.32 5.81 -11.18
CA ILE A 151 12.10 6.96 -10.29
C ILE A 151 13.01 6.88 -9.07
N VAL A 152 13.12 5.70 -8.45
CA VAL A 152 13.84 5.52 -7.17
C VAL A 152 15.24 6.15 -7.15
N PRO A 153 16.13 5.93 -8.14
CA PRO A 153 17.49 6.50 -8.12
C PRO A 153 17.53 8.02 -8.27
N GLN A 154 16.46 8.63 -8.79
CA GLN A 154 16.36 10.07 -9.03
C GLN A 154 15.81 10.81 -7.80
N LEU A 155 15.11 10.09 -6.93
CA LEU A 155 14.57 10.66 -5.69
C LEU A 155 15.69 10.86 -4.68
N ARG A 156 15.79 12.09 -4.19
CA ARG A 156 16.48 12.33 -2.92
C ARG A 156 15.53 11.98 -1.81
N LEU A 157 15.70 10.80 -1.20
CA LEU A 157 15.03 10.47 0.04
C LEU A 157 15.45 11.53 1.08
N ALA A 158 14.47 12.31 1.53
CA ALA A 158 14.68 13.42 2.45
C ALA A 158 13.72 13.25 3.66
N GLY A 159 14.17 13.72 4.82
CA GLY A 159 13.55 13.50 6.15
C GLY A 159 14.53 12.94 7.18
#